data_AF-A0A935MT47-F1
#
_entry.id   AF-A0A935MT47-F1
#
_cell.length_a   1.000
_cell.length_b   1.000
_cell.length_c   1.000
_cell.angle_alpha   90.00
_cell.angle_beta   90.00
_cell.angle_gamma   90.00
#
_symmetry.space_group_name_H-M   'P 1'
#
loop_
_entity.id
_entity.type
_entity.pdbx_description
1 polymer ?
#
loop_
_entity_poly.entity_id
_entity_poly.type
_entity_poly.pdbx_seq_one_letter_code
_entity_poly.pdbx_strand_id
1 'polypeptide(L)'
;MTCGTVGAAEVPLVDGTHWTKSAPEVKKAYLVGLANAIQVDVAFQADNPKASMSDFSPKVAEGMKGHTLDTTLAAVDKWYAAHPDQLQRPVVETIWFEMVVPGLKKTK
;
A
#
# COMPACT_ATOMS: atom_id res chain seq x y z
N MET A 1 18.62 -22.09 -6.83
CA MET A 1 18.05 -21.55 -8.08
C MET A 1 17.55 -20.15 -7.79
N THR A 2 18.39 -19.16 -8.05
CA THR A 2 18.02 -17.73 -8.00
C THR A 2 17.43 -17.36 -9.35
N CYS A 3 16.11 -17.17 -9.40
CA CYS A 3 15.47 -16.64 -10.60
C CYS A 3 15.70 -15.13 -10.61
N GLY A 4 16.66 -14.69 -11.44
CA GLY A 4 16.89 -13.27 -11.69
C GLY A 4 15.74 -12.70 -12.51
N THR A 5 14.94 -11.83 -11.91
CA THR A 5 13.97 -10.99 -12.62
C THR A 5 14.65 -9.69 -13.00
N VAL A 6 14.85 -9.50 -14.31
CA VAL A 6 15.12 -8.24 -15.04
C VAL A 6 15.64 -7.08 -14.19
N GLY A 7 16.93 -6.74 -14.37
CA GLY A 7 17.57 -5.60 -13.72
C GLY A 7 16.91 -4.26 -14.07
N ALA A 8 15.96 -3.83 -13.23
CA ALA A 8 15.85 -2.43 -12.86
C ALA A 8 16.83 -2.22 -11.70
N ALA A 9 17.55 -1.10 -11.66
CA ALA A 9 18.19 -0.68 -10.41
C ALA A 9 17.14 -0.85 -9.29
N GLU A 10 17.48 -1.56 -8.20
CA GLU A 10 16.55 -1.93 -7.13
C GLU A 10 15.64 -0.74 -6.83
N VAL A 11 14.37 -0.81 -7.26
CA VAL A 11 13.41 0.26 -6.99
C VAL A 11 13.23 0.23 -5.47
N PRO A 12 13.67 1.27 -4.75
CA PRO A 12 13.66 1.21 -3.30
C PRO A 12 12.21 1.14 -2.82
N LEU A 13 11.96 0.29 -1.82
CA LEU A 13 10.71 0.35 -1.08
C LEU A 13 10.61 1.73 -0.43
N VAL A 14 9.59 2.50 -0.82
CA VAL A 14 9.34 3.82 -0.25
C VAL A 14 9.01 3.64 1.23
N ASP A 15 9.86 4.20 2.08
CA ASP A 15 9.73 4.22 3.54
C ASP A 15 9.35 5.61 4.05
N GLY A 16 9.28 5.76 5.37
CA GLY A 16 9.05 7.05 6.03
C GLY A 16 10.09 8.10 5.68
N THR A 17 11.36 7.72 5.48
CA THR A 17 12.43 8.66 5.11
C THR A 17 12.16 9.31 3.75
N HIS A 18 11.76 8.50 2.77
CA HIS A 18 11.36 8.98 1.45
C HIS A 18 10.07 9.80 1.55
N TRP A 19 9.09 9.28 2.30
CA TRP A 19 7.79 9.90 2.44
C TRP A 19 7.87 11.30 3.06
N THR A 20 8.52 11.47 4.22
CA THR A 20 8.56 12.75 4.93
C THR A 20 9.33 13.83 4.16
N LYS A 21 10.25 13.44 3.27
CA LYS A 21 11.03 14.36 2.42
C LYS A 21 10.36 14.66 1.08
N SER A 22 9.32 13.93 0.72
CA SER A 22 8.64 14.06 -0.57
C SER A 22 7.65 15.21 -0.59
N ALA A 23 7.55 15.90 -1.73
CA ALA A 23 6.49 16.87 -1.97
C ALA A 23 5.10 16.20 -1.94
N PRO A 24 4.02 16.93 -1.57
CA PRO A 24 2.67 16.37 -1.50
C PRO A 24 2.22 15.67 -2.78
N GLU A 25 2.56 16.22 -3.95
CA GLU A 25 2.18 15.68 -5.26
C GLU A 25 2.86 14.34 -5.53
N VAL A 26 4.11 14.16 -5.08
CA VAL A 26 4.87 12.91 -5.21
C VAL A 26 4.25 11.81 -4.35
N LYS A 27 3.86 12.14 -3.11
CA LYS A 27 3.13 11.21 -2.24
C LYS A 27 1.81 10.76 -2.86
N LYS A 28 1.04 11.70 -3.42
CA LYS A 28 -0.21 11.40 -4.14
C LYS A 28 0.04 10.49 -5.34
N ALA A 29 1.04 10.80 -6.15
CA ALA A 29 1.40 9.98 -7.31
C ALA A 29 1.78 8.54 -6.92
N TYR A 30 2.55 8.37 -5.84
CA TYR A 30 2.87 7.05 -5.30
C TYR A 30 1.61 6.26 -4.91
N LEU A 31 0.68 6.87 -4.16
CA LEU A 31 -0.56 6.22 -3.74
C LEU A 31 -1.46 5.88 -4.94
N VAL A 32 -1.54 6.74 -5.95
CA VAL A 32 -2.25 6.46 -7.21
C VAL A 32 -1.63 5.26 -7.92
N GLY A 33 -0.30 5.22 -8.04
CA GLY A 33 0.41 4.09 -8.64
C GLY A 33 0.15 2.78 -7.91
N LEU A 34 0.22 2.79 -6.56
CA LEU A 34 -0.08 1.63 -5.73
C LEU A 34 -1.53 1.16 -5.90
N ALA A 35 -2.49 2.09 -5.88
CA ALA A 35 -3.90 1.78 -6.09
C ALA A 35 -4.16 1.15 -7.47
N ASN A 36 -3.52 1.67 -8.53
CA ASN A 36 -3.64 1.12 -9.87
C ASN A 36 -3.06 -0.30 -9.96
N ALA A 37 -1.91 -0.56 -9.32
CA ALA A 37 -1.32 -1.90 -9.28
C ALA A 37 -2.25 -2.91 -8.59
N ILE A 38 -2.86 -2.53 -7.46
CA ILE A 38 -3.85 -3.35 -6.74
C ILE A 38 -5.08 -3.60 -7.62
N GLN A 39 -5.59 -2.60 -8.31
CA GLN A 39 -6.74 -2.76 -9.22
C GLN A 39 -6.44 -3.72 -10.36
N VAL A 40 -5.25 -3.63 -10.98
CA VAL A 40 -4.82 -4.57 -12.01
C VAL A 40 -4.75 -5.99 -11.47
N ASP A 41 -4.17 -6.18 -10.28
CA ASP A 41 -4.08 -7.51 -9.68
C ASP A 41 -5.46 -8.09 -9.33
N VAL A 42 -6.35 -7.30 -8.73
CA VAL A 42 -7.73 -7.73 -8.44
C VAL A 42 -8.48 -8.09 -9.73
N ALA A 43 -8.35 -7.29 -10.79
CA ALA A 43 -8.99 -7.57 -12.07
C ALA A 43 -8.42 -8.83 -12.72
N PHE A 44 -7.10 -9.03 -12.69
CA PHE A 44 -6.44 -10.23 -13.19
C PHE A 44 -6.89 -11.49 -12.45
N GLN A 45 -7.14 -11.37 -11.15
CA GLN A 45 -7.58 -12.48 -10.31
C GLN A 45 -9.10 -12.76 -10.36
N ALA A 46 -9.93 -11.82 -10.85
CA ALA A 46 -11.39 -11.92 -10.80
C ALA A 46 -11.95 -13.16 -11.54
N ASP A 47 -11.31 -13.55 -12.65
CA ASP A 47 -11.71 -14.72 -13.45
C ASP A 47 -10.92 -16.00 -13.09
N ASN A 48 -10.05 -15.93 -12.08
CA ASN A 48 -9.26 -17.08 -11.66
C ASN A 48 -10.00 -17.88 -10.58
N PRO A 49 -10.53 -19.09 -10.87
CA PRO A 49 -11.26 -19.90 -9.89
C PRO A 49 -10.38 -20.42 -8.74
N LYS A 50 -9.06 -20.23 -8.81
CA LYS A 50 -8.10 -20.53 -7.74
C LYS A 50 -7.71 -19.29 -6.93
N ALA A 51 -8.05 -18.08 -7.38
CA ALA A 51 -7.84 -16.88 -6.57
C ALA A 51 -8.75 -16.97 -5.35
N SER A 52 -8.17 -16.75 -4.18
CA SER A 52 -8.88 -16.89 -2.92
C SER A 52 -8.90 -15.54 -2.20
N MET A 53 -9.90 -15.27 -1.38
CA MET A 53 -9.89 -14.09 -0.50
C MET A 53 -8.72 -14.08 0.51
N SER A 54 -7.83 -15.10 0.48
CA SER A 54 -6.59 -15.10 1.25
C SER A 54 -5.49 -14.24 0.60
N ASP A 55 -5.63 -13.89 -0.69
CA ASP A 55 -4.67 -13.12 -1.46
C ASP A 55 -4.60 -11.64 -1.02
N PHE A 56 -3.43 -11.02 -1.21
CA PHE A 56 -3.11 -9.68 -0.70
C PHE A 56 -4.07 -8.61 -1.24
N SER A 57 -4.20 -8.49 -2.56
CA SER A 57 -4.94 -7.39 -3.19
C SER A 57 -6.44 -7.40 -2.90
N PRO A 58 -7.16 -8.55 -2.91
CA PRO A 58 -8.55 -8.60 -2.45
C PRO A 58 -8.74 -8.09 -1.01
N LYS A 59 -7.82 -8.43 -0.10
CA LYS A 59 -7.85 -7.93 1.30
C LYS A 59 -7.61 -6.43 1.37
N VAL A 60 -6.69 -5.90 0.56
CA VAL A 60 -6.48 -4.44 0.50
C VAL A 60 -7.74 -3.75 -0.01
N ALA A 61 -8.34 -4.24 -1.09
CA ALA A 61 -9.57 -3.68 -1.64
C ALA A 61 -10.71 -3.66 -0.62
N GLU A 62 -10.89 -4.75 0.13
CA GLU A 62 -11.91 -4.87 1.19
C GLU A 62 -11.61 -3.96 2.39
N GLY A 63 -10.38 -4.01 2.92
CA GLY A 63 -10.00 -3.25 4.12
C GLY A 63 -9.92 -1.75 3.90
N MET A 64 -9.72 -1.30 2.65
CA MET A 64 -9.69 0.11 2.29
C MET A 64 -11.07 0.69 1.94
N LYS A 65 -12.17 -0.09 2.02
CA LYS A 65 -13.51 0.44 1.76
C LYS A 65 -13.80 1.66 2.64
N GLY A 66 -14.25 2.74 2.00
CA GLY A 66 -14.54 4.03 2.67
C GLY A 66 -13.34 4.97 2.82
N HIS A 67 -12.12 4.52 2.49
CA HIS A 67 -10.96 5.41 2.36
C HIS A 67 -10.88 6.00 0.95
N THR A 68 -10.59 7.29 0.88
CA THR A 68 -10.20 8.00 -0.36
C THR A 68 -8.69 8.22 -0.40
N LEU A 69 -8.16 8.60 -1.56
CA LEU A 69 -6.76 8.99 -1.73
C LEU A 69 -6.30 10.02 -0.68
N ASP A 70 -7.10 11.06 -0.45
CA ASP A 70 -6.78 12.12 0.51
C ASP A 70 -6.81 11.62 1.96
N THR A 71 -7.76 10.76 2.33
CA THR A 71 -7.78 10.19 3.69
C THR A 71 -6.60 9.25 3.93
N THR A 72 -6.17 8.52 2.91
CA THR A 72 -4.97 7.65 2.97
C THR A 72 -3.71 8.48 3.12
N LEU A 73 -3.54 9.52 2.31
CA LEU A 73 -2.43 10.46 2.43
C LEU A 73 -2.34 11.04 3.85
N ALA A 74 -3.46 11.56 4.36
CA ALA A 74 -3.52 12.16 5.70
C ALA A 74 -3.21 11.14 6.81
N ALA A 75 -3.68 9.89 6.68
CA ALA A 75 -3.41 8.84 7.65
C ALA A 75 -1.92 8.48 7.70
N VAL A 76 -1.29 8.31 6.54
CA VAL A 76 0.15 7.98 6.44
C VAL A 76 1.01 9.16 6.93
N ASP A 77 0.68 10.39 6.54
CA ASP A 77 1.37 11.60 7.05
C ASP A 77 1.30 11.70 8.56
N LYS A 78 0.09 11.51 9.13
CA LYS A 78 -0.11 11.53 10.58
C LYS A 78 0.69 10.43 11.28
N TRP A 79 0.75 9.23 10.70
CA TRP A 79 1.47 8.11 11.30
C TRP A 79 2.97 8.39 11.38
N TYR A 80 3.62 8.81 10.28
CA TYR A 80 5.06 9.11 10.32
C TYR A 80 5.39 10.35 11.16
N ALA A 81 4.50 11.34 11.24
CA ALA A 81 4.67 12.47 12.15
C ALA A 81 4.64 12.05 13.63
N ALA A 82 3.86 11.01 13.97
CA ALA A 82 3.76 10.48 15.32
C ALA A 82 4.87 9.46 15.67
N HIS A 83 5.56 8.90 14.68
CA HIS A 83 6.59 7.86 14.84
C HIS A 83 7.91 8.24 14.14
N PRO A 84 8.58 9.33 14.55
CA PRO A 84 9.83 9.79 13.92
C PRO A 84 11.00 8.81 14.09
N ASP A 85 10.89 7.84 15.00
CA ASP A 85 11.85 6.76 15.24
C ASP A 85 11.65 5.55 14.30
N GLN A 86 10.55 5.49 13.55
CA GLN A 86 10.17 4.34 12.71
C GLN A 86 10.16 4.66 11.21
N LEU A 87 10.96 5.63 10.77
CA LEU A 87 11.01 6.04 9.36
C LEU A 87 11.49 4.95 8.39
N GLN A 88 12.09 3.87 8.88
CA GLN A 88 12.50 2.72 8.07
C GLN A 88 11.33 1.79 7.71
N ARG A 89 10.16 1.97 8.32
CA ARG A 89 8.97 1.18 7.99
C ARG A 89 8.48 1.56 6.58
N PRO A 90 8.27 0.59 5.67
CA PRO A 90 7.72 0.86 4.33
C PRO A 90 6.32 1.48 4.37
N VAL A 91 6.02 2.40 3.45
CA VAL A 91 4.71 3.06 3.35
C VAL A 91 3.60 2.04 3.08
N VAL A 92 3.82 1.08 2.19
CA VAL A 92 2.85 0.02 1.88
C VAL A 92 2.56 -0.86 3.10
N GLU A 93 3.56 -1.10 3.95
CA GLU A 93 3.40 -1.84 5.20
C GLU A 93 2.61 -1.02 6.23
N THR A 94 2.90 0.27 6.35
CA THR A 94 2.13 1.20 7.18
C THR A 94 0.65 1.22 6.75
N ILE A 95 0.36 1.33 5.45
CA ILE A 95 -1.03 1.25 4.94
C ILE A 95 -1.68 -0.08 5.32
N TRP A 96 -0.96 -1.19 5.19
CA TRP A 96 -1.48 -2.52 5.54
C TRP A 96 -1.92 -2.60 7.00
N PHE A 97 -1.05 -2.27 7.95
CA PHE A 97 -1.35 -2.46 9.37
C PHE A 97 -2.20 -1.36 9.99
N GLU A 98 -2.06 -0.12 9.51
CA GLU A 98 -2.75 1.03 10.11
C GLU A 98 -4.12 1.30 9.49
N MET A 99 -4.37 0.78 8.28
CA MET A 99 -5.62 1.04 7.55
C MET A 99 -6.32 -0.26 7.12
N VAL A 100 -5.64 -1.14 6.37
CA VAL A 100 -6.26 -2.35 5.81
C VAL A 100 -6.70 -3.31 6.92
N VAL A 101 -5.79 -3.73 7.79
CA VAL A 101 -6.08 -4.70 8.86
C VAL A 101 -7.20 -4.20 9.80
N PRO A 102 -7.20 -2.94 10.28
CA PRO A 102 -8.31 -2.38 11.04
C PRO A 102 -9.62 -2.33 10.25
N GLY A 103 -9.58 -1.99 8.96
CA GLY A 103 -10.74 -1.98 8.09
C GLY A 103 -11.39 -3.36 7.97
N LEU A 104 -10.60 -4.41 7.72
CA LEU A 104 -11.07 -5.79 7.64
C LEU A 104 -11.77 -6.28 8.91
N LYS A 105 -11.37 -5.79 10.09
CA LYS A 105 -12.04 -6.13 11.37
C LYS A 105 -13.41 -5.48 11.51
N LYS A 106 -13.64 -4.33 10.87
CA LYS A 106 -14.91 -3.59 10.92
C LYS A 106 -15.95 -4.16 9.97
N THR A 107 -15.52 -4.87 8.92
CA THR A 107 -16.39 -5.48 7.92
C THR A 107 -16.82 -6.92 8.25
N LYS A 108 -16.38 -7.45 9.40
CA LYS A 108 -16.71 -8.80 9.87
C LYS A 108 -17.98 -8.83 10.71
#